data_AF-A0A7C3R9P6-F1
#
_entry.id   AF-A0A7C3R9P6-F1
#
_cell.length_a   1.000
_cell.length_b   1.000
_cell.length_c   1.000
_cell.angle_alpha   90.00
_cell.angle_beta   90.00
_cell.angle_gamma   90.00
#
_symmetry.space_group_name_H-M   'P 1'
#
loop_
_entity.id
_entity.type
_entity.pdbx_description
1 polymer ?
#
loop_
_entity_poly.entity_id
_entity_poly.type
_entity_poly.pdbx_seq_one_letter_code
_entity_poly.pdbx_strand_id
1 'polypeptide(L)'
;MKVLKLKIFQPTAHYRIPFTFARRHTYPIPPYSTVIGLICNILGIENQENENFEKLKNGLSLAIYGRYEFLNREYVWFRSLNKEAHINRFSYSENRFIDQMPEHPGGQIPTRIDVLE
;
A
#
# COMPACT_ATOMS: atom_id res chain seq x y z
N MET A 1 6.21 19.40 -28.80
CA MET A 1 6.30 18.12 -28.08
C MET A 1 4.90 17.54 -27.95
N LYS A 2 4.68 16.25 -28.27
CA LYS A 2 3.38 15.60 -28.07
C LYS A 2 3.36 14.99 -26.67
N VAL A 3 2.29 15.22 -25.91
CA VAL A 3 2.14 14.74 -24.53
C VAL A 3 0.82 14.00 -24.37
N LEU A 4 0.83 12.94 -23.56
CA LEU A 4 -0.38 12.24 -23.14
C LEU A 4 -0.78 12.78 -21.76
N LYS A 5 -1.96 13.42 -21.68
CA LYS A 5 -2.51 13.90 -20.41
C LYS A 5 -3.51 12.88 -19.88
N LEU A 6 -3.21 12.32 -18.71
CA LEU A 6 -4.12 11.44 -17.98
C LEU A 6 -4.71 12.20 -16.78
N LYS A 7 -6.02 12.04 -16.56
CA LYS A 7 -6.70 12.54 -15.36
C LYS A 7 -7.28 11.35 -14.63
N ILE A 8 -6.73 11.06 -13.46
CA ILE A 8 -7.12 9.92 -12.63
C ILE A 8 -7.75 10.49 -11.35
N PHE A 9 -8.91 9.97 -11.00
CA PHE A 9 -9.57 10.25 -9.72
C PHE A 9 -9.45 9.01 -8.84
N GLN A 10 -9.05 9.21 -7.60
CA GLN A 10 -8.97 8.16 -6.59
C GLN A 10 -9.80 8.62 -5.41
N PRO A 11 -10.86 7.89 -5.01
CA PRO A 11 -11.64 8.24 -3.81
C PRO A 11 -10.79 8.21 -2.54
N THR A 12 -9.82 7.30 -2.49
CA THR A 12 -8.78 7.24 -1.45
C THR A 12 -7.45 6.85 -2.08
N ALA A 13 -6.33 7.31 -1.52
CA ALA A 13 -4.99 6.94 -1.97
C ALA A 13 -3.98 6.81 -0.83
N HIS A 14 -3.05 5.87 -0.99
CA HIS A 14 -1.91 5.70 -0.10
C HIS A 14 -0.63 5.44 -0.90
N TYR A 15 0.24 6.44 -0.98
CA TYR A 15 1.54 6.38 -1.64
C TYR A 15 2.63 6.13 -0.61
N ARG A 16 2.79 4.85 -0.26
CA ARG A 16 3.61 4.42 0.88
C ARG A 16 5.05 4.97 0.82
N ILE A 17 5.46 5.61 1.90
CA ILE A 17 6.86 5.94 2.15
C ILE A 17 7.57 4.67 2.68
N PRO A 18 8.67 4.21 2.06
CA PRO A 18 9.39 3.02 2.50
C PRO A 18 9.92 3.19 3.94
N PHE A 19 10.17 2.07 4.63
CA PHE A 19 10.67 2.02 6.02
C PHE A 19 9.73 2.60 7.09
N THR A 20 8.49 2.90 6.75
CA THR A 20 7.45 3.32 7.71
C THR A 20 6.60 2.09 8.09
N PHE A 21 6.83 1.56 9.30
CA PHE A 21 6.28 0.27 9.76
C PHE A 21 5.08 0.42 10.70
N ALA A 22 5.31 0.89 11.94
CA ALA A 22 4.24 1.06 12.95
C ALA A 22 3.27 2.20 12.61
N ARG A 23 3.77 3.22 11.92
CA ARG A 23 2.97 4.25 11.27
C ARG A 23 3.32 4.21 9.79
N ARG A 24 2.33 4.02 8.92
CA ARG A 24 2.50 4.02 7.48
C ARG A 24 2.17 5.39 6.94
N HIS A 25 3.20 6.10 6.52
CA HIS A 25 3.06 7.43 5.96
C HIS A 25 2.83 7.37 4.45
N THR A 26 2.16 8.39 3.93
CA THR A 26 1.92 8.58 2.49
C THR A 26 2.60 9.85 2.00
N TYR A 27 3.13 9.81 0.77
CA TYR A 27 3.43 11.04 0.04
C TYR A 27 2.12 11.77 -0.30
N PRO A 28 2.14 13.11 -0.47
CA PRO A 28 0.96 13.91 -0.82
C PRO A 28 0.54 13.77 -2.30
N ILE A 29 1.44 13.27 -3.15
CA ILE A 29 1.23 13.01 -4.58
C ILE A 29 1.88 11.65 -4.92
N PRO A 30 1.43 10.96 -5.98
CA PRO A 30 2.05 9.69 -6.35
C PRO A 30 3.51 9.92 -6.75
N PRO A 31 4.46 9.13 -6.23
CA PRO A 31 5.84 9.17 -6.70
C PRO A 31 5.93 8.62 -8.13
N TYR A 32 7.03 8.93 -8.81
CA TYR A 32 7.31 8.42 -10.16
C TYR A 32 7.18 6.90 -10.26
N SER A 33 7.67 6.18 -9.25
CA SER A 33 7.58 4.71 -9.17
C SER A 33 6.14 4.20 -9.17
N THR A 34 5.19 4.91 -8.56
CA THR A 34 3.77 4.54 -8.57
C THR A 34 3.19 4.62 -9.98
N VAL A 35 3.50 5.67 -10.72
CA VAL A 35 2.99 5.84 -12.09
C VAL A 35 3.66 4.86 -13.06
N ILE A 36 4.96 4.62 -12.92
CA ILE A 36 5.67 3.60 -13.68
C ILE A 36 5.07 2.22 -13.39
N GLY A 37 4.85 1.88 -12.11
CA GLY A 37 4.21 0.62 -11.72
C GLY A 37 2.79 0.46 -12.29
N LEU A 38 2.00 1.54 -12.30
CA LEU A 38 0.68 1.55 -12.95
C LEU A 38 0.80 1.23 -14.45
N ILE A 39 1.73 1.87 -15.16
CA ILE A 39 1.95 1.63 -16.59
C ILE A 39 2.43 0.20 -16.83
N CYS A 40 3.37 -0.32 -16.03
CA CYS A 40 3.83 -1.70 -16.13
C CYS A 40 2.67 -2.69 -15.97
N ASN A 41 1.80 -2.48 -14.99
CA ASN A 41 0.62 -3.33 -14.77
C ASN A 41 -0.34 -3.29 -15.96
N ILE A 42 -0.57 -2.11 -16.55
CA ILE A 42 -1.44 -1.96 -17.74
C ILE A 42 -0.83 -2.68 -18.96
N LEU A 43 0.50 -2.62 -19.11
CA LEU A 43 1.22 -3.23 -20.22
C LEU A 43 1.57 -4.72 -20.00
N GLY A 44 1.26 -5.30 -18.83
CA GLY A 44 1.63 -6.69 -18.50
C GLY A 44 3.13 -6.92 -18.32
N ILE A 45 3.87 -5.91 -17.87
CA ILE A 45 5.31 -6.01 -17.60
C ILE A 45 5.52 -6.49 -16.16
N GLU A 46 5.83 -7.77 -16.00
CA GLU A 46 5.96 -8.39 -14.68
C GLU A 46 7.39 -8.34 -14.13
N ASN A 47 8.41 -8.32 -15.01
CA ASN A 47 9.82 -8.45 -14.63
C ASN A 47 10.66 -7.26 -15.13
N GLN A 48 11.67 -6.90 -14.33
CA GLN A 48 12.61 -5.82 -14.66
C GLN A 48 13.55 -6.17 -15.82
N GLU A 49 13.76 -7.46 -16.09
CA GLU A 49 14.59 -7.96 -17.20
C GLU A 49 13.89 -7.83 -18.56
N ASN A 50 12.62 -7.45 -18.59
CA ASN A 50 11.88 -7.28 -19.83
C ASN A 50 12.41 -6.08 -20.62
N GLU A 51 12.71 -6.27 -21.90
CA GLU A 51 13.17 -5.19 -22.79
C GLU A 51 12.20 -3.99 -22.83
N ASN A 52 10.90 -4.25 -22.71
CA ASN A 52 9.88 -3.20 -22.68
C ASN A 52 9.98 -2.31 -21.43
N PHE A 53 10.47 -2.85 -20.31
CA PHE A 53 10.73 -2.07 -19.11
C PHE A 53 11.89 -1.10 -19.31
N GLU A 54 12.99 -1.55 -19.92
CA GLU A 54 14.14 -0.70 -20.23
C GLU A 54 13.77 0.42 -21.23
N LYS A 55 12.96 0.10 -22.25
CA LYS A 55 12.42 1.12 -23.17
C LYS A 55 11.56 2.15 -22.44
N LEU A 56 10.69 1.71 -21.52
CA LEU A 56 9.84 2.60 -20.73
C LEU A 56 10.69 3.51 -19.83
N LYS A 57 11.66 2.94 -19.11
CA LYS A 57 12.52 3.68 -18.17
C LYS A 57 13.35 4.77 -18.85
N ASN A 58 13.90 4.48 -20.03
CA ASN A 58 14.77 5.41 -20.75
C ASN A 58 13.98 6.43 -21.60
N GLY A 59 12.76 6.09 -22.04
CA GLY A 59 11.95 6.92 -22.93
C GLY A 59 10.87 7.76 -22.25
N LEU A 60 10.52 7.47 -20.98
CA LEU A 60 9.40 8.12 -20.30
C LEU A 60 9.84 9.40 -19.57
N SER A 61 9.37 10.55 -20.04
CA SER A 61 9.36 11.79 -19.27
C SER A 61 7.97 12.00 -18.67
N LEU A 62 7.91 12.24 -17.36
CA LEU A 62 6.65 12.35 -16.63
C LEU A 62 6.61 13.66 -15.82
N ALA A 63 5.42 14.26 -15.76
CA ALA A 63 5.12 15.33 -14.81
C ALA A 63 3.85 14.94 -14.05
N ILE A 64 3.91 14.99 -12.73
CA ILE A 64 2.82 14.58 -11.84
C ILE A 64 2.29 15.82 -11.14
N TYR A 65 0.98 16.05 -11.28
CA TYR A 65 0.26 17.08 -10.54
C TYR A 65 -0.95 16.44 -9.90
N GLY A 66 -1.13 16.71 -8.61
CA GLY A 66 -2.21 16.17 -7.82
C GLY A 66 -2.60 17.13 -6.71
N ARG A 67 -3.85 17.00 -6.29
CA ARG A 67 -4.38 17.63 -5.08
C ARG A 67 -5.19 16.58 -4.33
N TYR A 68 -5.23 16.72 -3.03
CA TYR A 68 -6.09 15.97 -2.13
C TYR A 68 -6.84 16.99 -1.27
N GLU A 69 -8.00 16.63 -0.75
CA GLU A 69 -8.80 17.51 0.10
C GLU A 69 -8.26 17.49 1.52
N PHE A 70 -8.02 16.30 2.07
CA PHE A 70 -7.43 16.17 3.41
C PHE A 70 -6.64 14.87 3.58
N LEU A 71 -5.83 14.85 4.62
CA LEU A 71 -5.08 13.67 5.07
C LEU A 71 -5.82 13.05 6.26
N ASN A 72 -6.41 11.88 6.05
CA ASN A 72 -7.04 11.10 7.11
C ASN A 72 -6.00 10.20 7.79
N ARG A 73 -6.11 10.02 9.10
CA ARG A 73 -5.26 9.07 9.85
C ARG A 73 -6.12 7.99 10.45
N GLU A 74 -6.07 6.83 9.83
CA GLU A 74 -6.82 5.65 10.23
C GLU A 74 -6.03 4.83 11.25
N TYR A 75 -6.76 4.20 12.17
CA TYR A 75 -6.21 3.22 13.11
C TYR A 75 -6.75 1.85 12.78
N VAL A 76 -5.86 0.93 12.40
CA VAL A 76 -6.21 -0.42 11.96
C VAL A 76 -5.38 -1.46 12.68
N TRP A 77 -5.93 -2.67 12.78
CA TRP A 77 -5.25 -3.80 13.40
C TRP A 77 -4.83 -4.79 12.32
N PHE A 78 -3.54 -4.85 12.03
CA PHE A 78 -3.04 -5.92 11.18
C PHE A 78 -2.97 -7.24 11.95
N ARG A 79 -3.09 -8.34 11.21
CA ARG A 79 -3.01 -9.68 11.80
C ARG A 79 -1.64 -10.27 11.53
N SER A 80 -1.03 -10.80 12.57
CA SER A 80 0.18 -11.61 12.47
C SER A 80 -0.21 -13.08 12.49
N LEU A 81 0.11 -13.79 11.40
CA LEU A 81 -0.09 -15.24 11.31
C LEU A 81 1.03 -16.04 12.00
N ASN A 82 1.96 -15.38 12.70
CA ASN A 82 2.96 -16.06 13.50
C ASN A 82 2.26 -16.84 14.64
N LYS A 83 2.61 -18.13 14.75
CA LYS A 83 2.09 -19.04 15.79
C LYS A 83 2.33 -18.51 17.20
N GLU A 84 3.50 -17.91 17.47
CA GLU A 84 3.81 -17.35 18.78
C GLU A 84 2.90 -16.17 19.13
N ALA A 85 2.71 -15.25 18.18
CA ALA A 85 1.83 -14.10 18.36
C ALA A 85 0.36 -14.51 18.55
N HIS A 86 -0.05 -15.61 17.90
CA HIS A 86 -1.36 -16.22 18.12
C HIS A 86 -1.50 -16.78 19.53
N ILE A 87 -0.56 -17.63 19.97
CA ILE A 87 -0.56 -18.25 21.30
C ILE A 87 -0.51 -17.18 22.40
N ASN A 88 0.28 -16.12 22.22
CA ASN A 88 0.32 -15.02 23.18
C ASN A 88 -1.03 -14.32 23.37
N ARG A 89 -1.88 -14.27 22.32
CA ARG A 89 -3.21 -13.65 22.37
C ARG A 89 -4.30 -14.63 22.86
N PHE A 90 -4.27 -15.88 22.39
CA PHE A 90 -5.35 -16.86 22.60
C PHE A 90 -4.99 -17.98 23.60
N SER A 91 -3.78 -17.97 24.15
CA SER A 91 -3.16 -18.99 25.01
C SER A 91 -2.91 -20.36 24.37
N TYR A 92 -3.75 -20.78 23.43
CA TYR A 92 -3.66 -22.07 22.72
C TYR A 92 -3.73 -21.87 21.21
N SER A 93 -3.10 -22.77 20.44
CA SER A 93 -3.06 -22.68 18.97
C SER A 93 -4.40 -22.91 18.28
N GLU A 94 -5.34 -23.58 18.95
CA GLU A 94 -6.68 -23.90 18.42
C GLU A 94 -7.75 -22.93 18.93
N ASN A 95 -7.48 -22.19 20.00
CA ASN A 95 -8.44 -21.26 20.56
C ASN A 95 -8.63 -20.04 19.65
N ARG A 96 -9.87 -19.63 19.44
CA ARG A 96 -10.26 -18.44 18.65
C ARG A 96 -11.18 -17.51 19.42
N PHE A 97 -11.38 -17.76 20.71
CA PHE A 97 -12.27 -16.99 21.56
C PHE A 97 -11.48 -16.13 22.54
N ILE A 98 -11.87 -14.86 22.62
CA ILE A 98 -11.41 -13.90 23.63
C ILE A 98 -12.67 -13.25 24.18
N ASP A 99 -12.79 -13.16 25.50
CA ASP A 99 -13.98 -12.62 26.18
C ASP A 99 -15.29 -13.23 25.66
N GLN A 100 -15.28 -14.55 25.40
CA GLN A 100 -16.39 -15.34 24.86
C GLN A 100 -16.83 -14.96 23.43
N MET A 101 -16.14 -14.03 22.77
CA MET A 101 -16.40 -13.66 21.38
C MET A 101 -15.41 -14.37 20.43
N PRO A 102 -15.90 -14.93 19.31
CA PRO A 102 -15.03 -15.47 18.29
C PRO A 102 -14.29 -14.33 17.58
N GLU A 103 -12.99 -14.50 17.41
CA GLU A 103 -12.07 -13.53 16.82
C GLU A 103 -11.25 -14.16 15.70
N HIS A 104 -10.74 -13.31 14.80
CA HIS A 104 -9.88 -13.78 13.72
C HIS A 104 -8.56 -14.35 14.27
N PRO A 105 -8.03 -15.44 13.67
CA PRO A 105 -6.78 -16.05 14.09
C PRO A 105 -5.60 -15.09 13.93
N GLY A 106 -4.70 -15.14 14.91
CA GLY A 106 -3.37 -14.54 14.84
C GLY A 106 -3.16 -13.48 15.92
N GLY A 107 -1.94 -12.98 16.00
CA GLY A 107 -1.65 -11.79 16.80
C GLY A 107 -2.28 -10.54 16.18
N GLN A 108 -2.46 -9.50 16.99
CA GLN A 108 -2.88 -8.19 16.53
C GLN A 108 -1.70 -7.22 16.56
N ILE A 109 -1.52 -6.45 15.48
CA ILE A 109 -0.51 -5.41 15.36
C ILE A 109 -1.24 -4.08 15.14
N PRO A 110 -1.38 -3.25 16.18
CA PRO A 110 -1.98 -1.94 16.03
C PRO A 110 -1.12 -1.06 15.12
N THR A 111 -1.72 -0.51 14.07
CA THR A 111 -1.03 0.28 13.05
C THR A 111 -1.81 1.54 12.71
N ARG A 112 -1.10 2.63 12.51
CA ARG A 112 -1.68 3.90 12.01
C ARG A 112 -1.36 4.05 10.53
N ILE A 113 -2.34 4.38 9.71
CA ILE A 113 -2.16 4.58 8.27
C ILE A 113 -2.65 5.98 7.92
N ASP A 114 -1.78 6.75 7.26
CA ASP A 114 -2.18 8.03 6.70
C ASP A 114 -2.76 7.77 5.28
N VAL A 115 -4.01 8.17 5.02
CA VAL A 115 -4.76 7.98 3.77
C VAL A 115 -5.15 9.36 3.21
N LEU A 116 -4.98 9.54 1.91
CA LEU A 116 -5.43 10.75 1.19
C LEU A 116 -6.85 10.54 0.69
N GLU A 117 -7.69 11.57 0.79
CA GLU A 117 -9.04 11.68 0.22
C GLU A 117 -9.14 12.96 -0.63
#